data_AF-D5H483-F1
#
_entry.id   AF-D5H483-F1
#
_cell.length_a   1.000
_cell.length_b   1.000
_cell.length_c   1.000
_cell.angle_alpha   90.00
_cell.angle_beta   90.00
_cell.angle_gamma   90.00
#
_symmetry.space_group_name_H-M   'P 1'
#
loop_
_entity.id
_entity.type
_entity.pdbx_description
1 polymer ?
#
loop_
_entity_poly.entity_id
_entity_poly.type
_entity_poly.pdbx_seq_one_letter_code
_entity_poly.pdbx_strand_id
1 'polypeptide(L)'
;MKIGALAGAVGGGVYSAVRQHKAMKDHLTKEFDVSEVIWDSAKGGAVGAVAGALPDVLEPPASPNHRGFFHSAPFLAALVFAATLLFGRSKTAPLGLLFSFLVGYGSHLLADGNTPQGLPS
;
A
#
# COMPACT_ATOMS: atom_id res chain seq x y z
N MET A 1 -2.23 -7.46 9.50
CA MET A 1 -2.64 -8.42 8.43
C MET A 1 -4.06 -8.22 7.85
N LYS A 2 -5.17 -8.36 8.58
CA LYS A 2 -6.55 -8.22 7.99
C LYS A 2 -6.84 -6.84 7.41
N ILE A 3 -6.50 -5.79 8.17
CA ILE A 3 -6.64 -4.39 7.73
C ILE A 3 -5.75 -4.13 6.51
N GLY A 4 -4.49 -4.58 6.55
CA GLY A 4 -3.57 -4.49 5.41
C GLY A 4 -4.10 -5.16 4.15
N ALA A 5 -4.73 -6.33 4.27
CA ALA A 5 -5.33 -7.03 3.13
C ALA A 5 -6.48 -6.23 2.51
N LEU A 6 -7.39 -5.70 3.33
CA LEU A 6 -8.49 -4.87 2.85
C LEU A 6 -7.97 -3.57 2.20
N ALA A 7 -7.04 -2.89 2.88
CA ALA A 7 -6.48 -1.63 2.44
C ALA A 7 -5.71 -1.80 1.12
N GLY A 8 -4.92 -2.87 0.99
CA GLY A 8 -4.26 -3.23 -0.25
C GLY A 8 -5.24 -3.57 -1.37
N ALA A 9 -6.34 -4.27 -1.09
CA ALA A 9 -7.33 -4.60 -2.11
C ALA A 9 -8.03 -3.37 -2.66
N VAL A 10 -8.44 -2.45 -1.78
CA VAL A 10 -8.96 -1.15 -2.17
C VAL A 10 -7.93 -0.36 -2.98
N GLY A 11 -6.66 -0.37 -2.54
CA GLY A 11 -5.57 0.30 -3.23
C GLY A 11 -5.38 -0.19 -4.68
N GLY A 12 -5.34 -1.52 -4.87
CA GLY A 12 -5.20 -2.15 -6.19
C GLY A 12 -6.37 -1.82 -7.12
N GLY A 13 -7.60 -1.94 -6.62
CA GLY A 13 -8.81 -1.60 -7.38
C GLY A 13 -8.88 -0.13 -7.78
N VAL A 14 -8.63 0.79 -6.83
CA VAL A 14 -8.60 2.23 -7.10
C VAL A 14 -7.52 2.58 -8.11
N TYR A 15 -6.31 2.03 -7.98
CA TYR A 15 -5.24 2.28 -8.93
C TYR A 15 -5.62 1.83 -10.35
N SER A 16 -6.18 0.61 -10.48
CA SER A 16 -6.58 0.07 -11.78
C SER A 16 -7.70 0.89 -12.41
N ALA A 17 -8.74 1.25 -11.64
CA ALA A 17 -9.84 2.08 -12.11
C ALA A 17 -9.37 3.47 -12.57
N VAL A 18 -8.50 4.14 -11.80
CA VAL A 18 -7.95 5.45 -12.17
C VAL A 18 -7.09 5.36 -13.43
N ARG A 19 -6.26 4.32 -13.56
CA ARG A 19 -5.43 4.08 -14.74
C ARG A 19 -6.28 3.85 -15.98
N GLN A 20 -7.31 3.00 -15.90
CA GLN A 20 -8.23 2.76 -17.01
C GLN A 20 -8.99 4.03 -17.39
N HIS A 21 -9.55 4.76 -16.41
CA HIS A 21 -10.25 6.02 -16.67
C HIS A 21 -9.39 7.06 -17.40
N LYS A 22 -8.11 7.19 -17.03
CA LYS A 22 -7.16 8.05 -17.76
C LYS A 22 -6.95 7.54 -19.19
N ALA A 23 -6.70 6.24 -19.35
CA ALA A 23 -6.48 5.66 -20.67
C ALA A 23 -7.71 5.76 -21.61
N MET A 24 -8.92 5.73 -21.07
CA MET A 24 -10.16 5.95 -21.83
C MET A 24 -10.33 7.41 -22.29
N LYS A 25 -9.90 8.37 -21.46
CA LYS A 25 -9.87 9.79 -21.87
C LYS A 25 -8.88 10.04 -23.00
N ASP A 26 -7.75 9.33 -22.97
CA ASP A 26 -6.69 9.47 -23.97
C ASP A 26 -6.99 8.68 -25.26
N HIS A 27 -7.83 7.64 -25.17
CA HIS A 27 -8.18 6.76 -26.29
C HIS A 27 -9.66 6.35 -26.27
N LEU A 28 -10.47 6.97 -27.14
CA LEU A 28 -11.94 6.82 -27.18
C LEU A 28 -12.46 5.40 -27.48
N THR A 29 -11.63 4.50 -27.99
CA THR A 29 -12.00 3.10 -28.29
C THR A 29 -11.74 2.14 -27.12
N LYS A 30 -11.13 2.62 -26.04
CA LYS A 30 -10.78 1.78 -24.91
C LYS A 30 -11.98 1.64 -23.97
N GLU A 31 -12.34 0.41 -23.63
CA GLU A 31 -13.42 0.11 -22.70
C GLU A 31 -12.89 -0.12 -21.27
N PHE A 32 -13.78 0.02 -20.29
CA PHE A 32 -13.47 -0.27 -18.89
C PHE A 32 -13.55 -1.77 -18.61
N ASP A 33 -12.47 -2.35 -18.10
CA ASP A 33 -12.38 -3.77 -17.79
C ASP A 33 -12.54 -4.00 -16.28
N VAL A 34 -13.75 -4.39 -15.88
CA VAL A 34 -14.09 -4.73 -14.49
C VAL A 34 -13.31 -5.94 -13.99
N SER A 35 -13.00 -6.90 -14.86
CA SER A 35 -12.28 -8.11 -14.47
C SER A 35 -10.84 -7.79 -14.07
N GLU A 36 -10.20 -6.85 -14.77
CA GLU A 36 -8.87 -6.35 -14.41
C GLU A 36 -8.89 -5.63 -13.05
N VAL A 37 -9.92 -4.83 -12.77
CA VAL A 37 -10.10 -4.17 -11.45
C VAL A 37 -10.25 -5.20 -10.33
N ILE A 38 -11.04 -6.26 -10.54
CA ILE A 38 -11.21 -7.35 -9.57
C ILE A 38 -9.87 -8.05 -9.33
N TRP A 39 -9.13 -8.39 -10.39
CA TRP A 39 -7.84 -9.05 -10.25
C TRP A 39 -6.78 -8.18 -9.59
N ASP A 40 -6.73 -6.90 -9.91
CA ASP A 40 -5.79 -5.96 -9.28
C ASP A 40 -6.15 -5.70 -7.82
N SER A 41 -7.45 -5.71 -7.49
CA SER A 41 -7.90 -5.69 -6.09
C SER A 41 -7.45 -6.95 -5.34
N ALA A 42 -7.61 -8.14 -5.94
CA ALA A 42 -7.16 -9.38 -5.29
C ALA A 42 -5.64 -9.41 -5.07
N LYS A 43 -4.85 -9.06 -6.09
CA LYS A 43 -3.38 -8.96 -5.98
C LYS A 43 -2.97 -7.90 -4.96
N GLY A 44 -3.62 -6.73 -5.01
CA GLY A 44 -3.41 -5.64 -4.06
C GLY A 44 -3.67 -6.09 -2.63
N GLY A 45 -4.72 -6.89 -2.40
CA GLY A 45 -5.02 -7.44 -1.09
C GLY A 45 -3.97 -8.41 -0.57
N ALA A 46 -3.46 -9.31 -1.43
CA ALA A 46 -2.36 -10.20 -1.05
C ALA A 46 -1.10 -9.40 -0.67
N VAL A 47 -0.72 -8.41 -1.48
CA VAL A 47 0.44 -7.55 -1.21
C VAL A 47 0.24 -6.72 0.06
N GLY A 48 -0.94 -6.13 0.24
CA GLY A 48 -1.27 -5.34 1.41
C GLY A 48 -1.30 -6.15 2.70
N ALA A 49 -1.71 -7.43 2.64
CA ALA A 49 -1.68 -8.33 3.79
C ALA A 49 -0.25 -8.54 4.29
N VAL A 50 0.68 -8.79 3.36
CA VAL A 50 2.12 -8.94 3.66
C VAL A 50 2.69 -7.63 4.16
N ALA A 51 2.44 -6.53 3.46
CA ALA A 51 2.96 -5.21 3.82
C ALA A 51 2.49 -4.74 5.20
N GLY A 52 1.20 -4.93 5.52
CA GLY A 52 0.61 -4.61 6.82
C GLY A 52 0.83 -5.68 7.88
N ALA A 53 1.73 -6.65 7.67
CA ALA A 53 2.29 -7.51 8.71
C ALA A 53 3.80 -7.29 8.85
N LEU A 54 4.43 -6.64 7.87
CA LEU A 54 5.87 -6.46 7.79
C LEU A 54 6.47 -5.70 8.99
N PRO A 55 5.85 -4.64 9.54
CA PRO A 55 6.38 -3.96 10.72
C PRO A 55 6.61 -4.94 11.89
N ASP A 56 5.61 -5.73 12.25
CA ASP A 56 5.69 -6.72 13.34
C ASP A 56 6.64 -7.88 13.03
N VAL A 57 6.84 -8.23 11.75
CA VAL A 57 7.82 -9.26 11.37
C VAL A 57 9.25 -8.75 11.57
N LEU A 58 9.50 -7.47 11.28
CA LEU A 58 10.81 -6.86 11.40
C LEU A 58 11.11 -6.39 12.84
N GLU A 59 10.07 -6.00 13.59
CA GLU A 59 10.12 -5.59 15.00
C GLU A 59 9.05 -6.36 15.80
N PRO A 60 9.33 -7.62 16.19
CA PRO A 60 8.36 -8.45 16.89
C PRO A 60 7.86 -7.84 18.21
N PRO A 61 6.57 -8.02 18.55
CA PRO A 61 5.96 -7.46 19.76
C PRO A 61 6.36 -8.22 21.03
N ALA A 62 7.65 -8.14 21.40
CA ALA A 62 8.22 -8.82 22.57
C ALA A 62 8.03 -8.03 23.88
N SER A 63 7.65 -6.75 23.80
CA SER A 63 7.37 -5.90 24.96
C SER A 63 6.40 -4.78 24.57
N PRO A 64 5.80 -4.06 25.54
CA PRO A 64 5.03 -2.86 25.24
C PRO A 64 5.83 -1.87 24.38
N ASN A 65 7.13 -1.71 24.63
CA ASN A 65 8.00 -0.76 23.93
C ASN A 65 8.74 -1.35 22.70
N HIS A 66 8.12 -2.26 21.95
CA HIS A 66 8.77 -2.90 20.79
C HIS A 66 8.83 -2.02 19.52
N ARG A 67 7.97 -1.00 19.42
CA ARG A 67 7.86 -0.13 18.24
C ARG A 67 9.13 0.70 18.08
N GLY A 68 9.85 0.49 16.98
CA GLY A 68 11.11 1.16 16.69
C GLY A 68 11.11 1.82 15.30
N PHE A 69 12.16 1.55 14.54
CA PHE A 69 12.40 2.14 13.24
C PHE A 69 11.30 1.79 12.21
N PHE A 70 10.89 0.53 12.12
CA PHE A 70 9.90 0.08 11.13
C PHE A 70 8.48 0.54 11.49
N HIS A 71 8.20 0.80 12.77
CA HIS A 71 6.94 1.42 13.20
C HIS A 71 6.96 2.96 13.17
N SER A 72 8.01 3.60 12.66
CA SER A 72 8.17 5.06 12.72
C SER A 72 7.52 5.82 11.56
N ALA A 73 7.05 7.04 11.82
CA ALA A 73 6.55 7.93 10.77
C ALA A 73 7.63 8.36 9.76
N PRO A 74 8.89 8.66 10.16
CA PRO A 74 9.97 8.94 9.22
C PRO A 74 10.25 7.78 8.25
N PHE A 75 10.17 6.52 8.71
CA PHE A 75 10.35 5.38 7.83
C PHE A 75 9.25 5.29 6.76
N LEU A 76 7.98 5.47 7.16
CA LEU A 76 6.87 5.53 6.21
C LEU A 76 7.05 6.67 5.20
N ALA A 77 7.49 7.84 5.64
CA ALA A 77 7.77 8.97 4.76
C ALA A 77 8.89 8.66 3.76
N ALA A 78 9.98 8.02 4.21
CA ALA A 78 11.06 7.58 3.35
C ALA A 78 10.60 6.54 2.31
N LEU A 79 9.74 5.60 2.71
CA LEU A 79 9.17 4.59 1.83
C LEU A 79 8.28 5.23 0.75
N VAL A 80 7.42 6.17 1.14
CA VAL A 80 6.59 6.95 0.19
C VAL A 80 7.47 7.77 -0.74
N PHE A 81 8.51 8.42 -0.24
CA PHE A 81 9.46 9.17 -1.06
C PHE A 81 10.19 8.28 -2.07
N ALA A 82 10.68 7.12 -1.66
CA ALA A 82 11.30 6.16 -2.58
C ALA A 82 10.31 5.71 -3.66
N ALA A 83 9.04 5.49 -3.30
CA ALA A 83 8.01 5.12 -4.25
C ALA A 83 7.70 6.24 -5.25
N THR A 84 7.64 7.51 -4.86
CA THR A 84 7.39 8.63 -5.80
C THR A 84 8.49 8.74 -6.85
N LEU A 85 9.74 8.47 -6.48
CA LEU A 85 10.86 8.39 -7.44
C LEU A 85 10.66 7.26 -8.47
N LEU A 86 10.04 6.15 -8.07
CA LEU A 86 9.73 5.02 -8.96
C LEU A 86 8.53 5.31 -9.88
N PHE A 87 7.46 5.91 -9.35
CA PHE A 87 6.27 6.30 -10.15
C PHE A 87 6.64 7.25 -11.29
N GLY A 88 7.63 8.13 -11.10
CA GLY A 88 8.06 9.09 -12.13
C GLY A 88 9.07 8.55 -13.15
N ARG A 89 9.67 7.38 -12.92
CA ARG A 89 10.82 6.90 -13.72
C ARG A 89 10.65 5.51 -14.31
N SER A 90 9.84 4.66 -13.71
CA SER A 90 9.75 3.25 -14.12
C SER A 90 8.59 3.01 -15.09
N LYS A 91 8.92 2.45 -16.26
CA LYS A 91 7.93 1.94 -17.23
C LYS A 91 7.52 0.48 -16.95
N THR A 92 8.26 -0.22 -16.09
CA THR A 92 8.12 -1.68 -15.88
C THR A 92 7.72 -2.04 -14.46
N ALA A 93 7.80 -1.10 -13.50
CA ALA A 93 7.42 -1.37 -12.13
C ALA A 93 5.91 -1.67 -12.04
N PRO A 94 5.50 -2.64 -11.22
CA PRO A 94 4.09 -2.92 -10.96
C PRO A 94 3.52 -1.87 -9.99
N LEU A 95 3.34 -0.64 -10.50
CA LEU A 95 3.00 0.55 -9.72
C LEU A 95 1.71 0.40 -8.89
N GLY A 96 0.73 -0.38 -9.35
CA GLY A 96 -0.47 -0.71 -8.57
C GLY A 96 -0.18 -1.61 -7.35
N LEU A 97 0.76 -2.54 -7.46
CA LEU A 97 1.20 -3.37 -6.33
C LEU A 97 2.04 -2.55 -5.36
N LEU A 98 2.90 -1.66 -5.86
CA LEU A 98 3.64 -0.72 -5.02
C LEU A 98 2.69 0.20 -4.23
N PHE A 99 1.66 0.74 -4.88
CA PHE A 99 0.62 1.51 -4.19
C PHE A 99 -0.09 0.67 -3.12
N SER A 100 -0.48 -0.56 -3.44
CA SER A 100 -1.13 -1.47 -2.50
C SER A 100 -0.22 -1.83 -1.31
N PHE A 101 1.09 -1.97 -1.54
CA PHE A 101 2.09 -2.17 -0.49
C PHE A 101 2.13 -0.99 0.47
N LEU A 102 2.24 0.24 -0.06
CA LEU A 102 2.28 1.46 0.75
C LEU A 102 1.02 1.63 1.59
N VAL A 103 -0.15 1.41 0.98
CA VAL A 103 -1.44 1.52 1.69
C VAL A 103 -1.57 0.42 2.75
N GLY A 104 -1.14 -0.81 2.45
CA GLY A 104 -1.13 -1.91 3.41
C GLY A 104 -0.22 -1.65 4.60
N TYR A 105 1.03 -1.24 4.35
CA TYR A 105 2.00 -0.85 5.38
C TYR A 105 1.50 0.33 6.21
N GLY A 106 1.05 1.39 5.53
CA GLY A 106 0.51 2.59 6.15
C GLY A 106 -0.71 2.29 7.02
N SER A 107 -1.56 1.34 6.64
CA SER A 107 -2.72 0.96 7.45
C SER A 107 -2.35 0.35 8.82
N HIS A 108 -1.22 -0.38 8.89
CA HIS A 108 -0.70 -0.90 10.16
C HIS A 108 -0.23 0.24 11.05
N LEU A 109 0.60 1.14 10.52
CA LEU A 109 1.09 2.31 11.25
C LEU A 109 -0.04 3.26 11.65
N LEU A 110 -1.06 3.44 10.81
CA LEU A 110 -2.24 4.22 11.18
C LEU A 110 -3.01 3.59 12.34
N ALA A 111 -3.14 2.27 12.36
CA ALA A 111 -3.76 1.57 13.50
C ALA A 111 -2.93 1.77 14.77
N ASP A 112 -1.61 1.60 14.69
CA ASP A 112 -0.70 1.79 15.83
C ASP A 112 -0.66 3.23 16.33
N GLY A 113 -0.66 4.21 15.44
CA GLY A 113 -0.66 5.63 15.77
C GLY A 113 -1.91 6.10 16.50
N ASN A 114 -3.02 5.35 16.41
CA ASN A 114 -4.24 5.63 17.16
C ASN A 114 -4.30 4.93 18.53
N THR A 115 -3.25 4.21 18.92
CA THR A 115 -3.13 3.66 20.28
C THR A 115 -2.48 4.67 21.23
N PRO A 116 -2.67 4.58 22.56
CA PRO A 116 -2.05 5.51 23.52
C PRO A 116 -0.52 5.60 23.43
N GLN A 117 0.14 4.53 22.99
CA GLN A 117 1.59 4.51 22.78
C GLN A 117 2.03 5.25 21.51
N GLY A 118 1.14 5.38 20.52
CA GLY A 118 1.40 6.07 19.27
C GLY A 118 2.54 5.45 18.43
N LEU A 119 3.01 6.22 17.45
CA LEU A 119 4.20 5.89 16.67
C LEU A 119 5.44 6.53 17.28
N PRO A 120 6.62 5.89 17.16
CA PRO A 120 7.89 6.51 17.52
C PRO A 120 8.11 7.81 16.72
N SER A 121 8.52 8.86 17.45
CA SER A 121 8.94 10.16 16.90
C SER A 121 10.28 10.09 16.20
#